data_AF-A0A955HEZ7-F1
#
_entry.id   AF-A0A955HEZ7-F1
#
_cell.length_a   1.000
_cell.length_b   1.000
_cell.length_c   1.000
_cell.angle_alpha   90.00
_cell.angle_beta   90.00
_cell.angle_gamma   90.00
#
_symmetry.space_group_name_H-M   'P 1'
#
loop_
_entity.id
_entity.type
_entity.pdbx_description
1 polymer ?
#
loop_
_entity_poly.entity_id
_entity_poly.type
_entity_poly.pdbx_seq_one_letter_code
_entity_poly.pdbx_strand_id
1 'polypeptide(L)'
;FPFGYKVVDTHTLGYMHMIKRGLTPPTKNAHSALDLDALLNYVGIPEEPQPHIALNGALSHGEVASRLLYDRKLLPEFEQYNIPWLG
;
A
#
# COMPACT_ATOMS: atom_id res chain seq x y z
N PHE A 1 28.25 6.46 11.67
CA PHE A 1 26.81 6.67 11.39
C PHE A 1 26.42 5.70 10.30
N PRO A 2 25.45 4.79 10.48
CA PRO A 2 25.06 3.94 9.36
C PRO A 2 24.42 4.85 8.32
N PHE A 3 24.86 4.72 7.07
CA PHE A 3 24.32 5.45 5.93
C PHE A 3 22.79 5.37 5.92
N GLY A 4 22.11 6.49 5.69
CA GLY A 4 20.65 6.50 5.58
C GLY A 4 20.23 5.56 4.46
N TYR A 5 19.67 4.40 4.83
CA TYR A 5 19.18 3.43 3.86
C TYR A 5 18.11 4.13 3.02
N LYS A 6 18.36 4.29 1.72
CA LYS A 6 17.36 4.79 0.77
C LYS A 6 16.40 3.63 0.48
N VAL A 7 15.45 3.44 1.37
CA VAL A 7 14.43 2.39 1.24
C VAL A 7 13.27 2.94 0.42
N VAL A 8 12.70 2.10 -0.44
CA VAL A 8 11.45 2.39 -1.13
C VAL A 8 10.30 2.24 -0.15
N ASP A 9 9.52 3.30 0.03
CA ASP A 9 8.39 3.35 0.95
C ASP A 9 7.05 3.22 0.21
N THR A 10 6.16 2.36 0.70
CA THR A 10 4.86 2.08 0.05
C THR A 10 3.91 3.27 0.09
N HIS A 11 3.99 4.14 1.10
CA HIS A 11 3.11 5.31 1.19
C HIS A 11 3.45 6.34 0.11
N THR A 12 4.74 6.55 -0.13
CA THR A 12 5.22 7.40 -1.22
C THR A 12 4.85 6.81 -2.59
N LEU A 13 4.98 5.49 -2.77
CA LEU A 13 4.53 4.81 -3.99
C LEU A 13 3.02 4.94 -4.19
N GLY A 14 2.23 4.74 -3.14
CA GLY A 14 0.77 4.83 -3.19
C GLY A 14 0.29 6.23 -3.52
N TYR A 15 0.89 7.25 -2.89
CA TYR A 15 0.63 8.66 -3.19
C TYR A 15 0.89 8.95 -4.67
N MET A 16 2.07 8.56 -5.18
CA MET A 16 2.43 8.77 -6.58
C MET A 16 1.47 8.04 -7.52
N HIS A 17 1.11 6.79 -7.20
CA HIS A 17 0.20 5.99 -8.01
C HIS A 17 -1.21 6.62 -8.07
N MET A 18 -1.73 7.13 -6.95
CA MET A 18 -3.00 7.87 -6.92
C MET A 18 -2.97 9.09 -7.85
N ILE A 19 -1.92 9.92 -7.76
CA ILE A 19 -1.76 11.11 -8.62
C ILE A 19 -1.72 10.73 -10.09
N LYS A 20 -0.95 9.71 -10.48
CA LYS A 20 -0.86 9.24 -11.88
C LYS A 20 -2.19 8.73 -12.42
N ARG A 21 -3.05 8.22 -11.55
CA ARG A 21 -4.42 7.77 -11.89
C ARG A 21 -5.46 8.89 -11.86
N GLY A 22 -5.04 10.15 -11.63
CA GLY A 22 -5.96 11.29 -11.54
C GLY A 22 -6.79 11.32 -10.25
N LEU A 23 -6.35 10.59 -9.21
CA LEU A 23 -6.99 10.57 -7.90
C LEU A 23 -6.34 11.60 -6.98
N THR A 24 -7.11 12.11 -6.03
CA THR A 24 -6.61 12.99 -4.96
C THR A 24 -6.21 12.14 -3.76
N PRO A 25 -4.92 12.08 -3.38
CA PRO A 25 -4.50 11.36 -2.18
C PRO A 25 -5.13 11.97 -0.92
N PRO A 26 -5.46 11.15 0.08
CA PRO A 26 -6.01 11.65 1.33
C PRO A 26 -4.97 12.51 2.05
N THR A 27 -5.40 13.67 2.56
CA THR A 27 -4.56 14.57 3.34
C THR A 27 -5.24 14.94 4.64
N LYS A 28 -4.47 15.04 5.73
CA LYS A 28 -4.91 15.50 7.05
C LYS A 28 -3.86 16.45 7.60
N ASN A 29 -4.29 17.60 8.12
CA ASN A 29 -3.39 18.62 8.69
C ASN A 29 -2.27 19.05 7.72
N ALA A 30 -2.58 19.22 6.43
CA ALA A 30 -1.62 19.53 5.36
C ALA A 30 -0.51 18.47 5.11
N HIS A 31 -0.66 17.26 5.65
CA HIS A 31 0.21 16.11 5.38
C HIS A 31 -0.57 14.97 4.72
N SER A 32 0.13 14.05 4.06
CA SER A 32 -0.47 12.81 3.58
C SER A 32 -1.08 12.03 4.74
N ALA A 33 -2.33 11.60 4.59
CA ALA A 33 -3.05 10.73 5.53
C ALA A 33 -3.12 9.28 5.03
N LEU A 34 -2.15 8.88 4.20
CA LEU A 34 -1.99 7.50 3.77
C LEU A 34 -1.27 6.71 4.86
N ASP A 35 -2.02 5.90 5.60
CA ASP A 35 -1.51 4.80 6.41
C ASP A 35 -1.63 3.47 5.62
N LEU A 36 -1.22 2.37 6.27
CA LEU A 36 -1.26 1.04 5.65
C LEU A 36 -2.70 0.60 5.33
N ASP A 37 -3.66 0.88 6.20
CA ASP A 37 -5.06 0.52 5.98
C ASP A 37 -5.65 1.26 4.77
N ALA A 38 -5.35 2.56 4.64
CA ALA A 38 -5.72 3.33 3.45
C ALA A 38 -5.06 2.78 2.17
N LEU A 39 -3.81 2.33 2.25
CA LEU A 39 -3.13 1.68 1.11
C LEU A 39 -3.75 0.32 0.77
N LEU A 40 -4.05 -0.51 1.76
CA LEU A 40 -4.69 -1.82 1.56
C LEU A 40 -6.01 -1.63 0.83
N ASN A 41 -6.88 -0.76 1.36
CA ASN A 41 -8.15 -0.42 0.74
C ASN A 41 -7.95 0.10 -0.70
N TYR A 42 -6.95 0.95 -0.91
CA TYR A 42 -6.64 1.48 -2.25
C TYR A 42 -6.21 0.39 -3.25
N VAL A 43 -5.45 -0.62 -2.82
CA VAL A 43 -5.03 -1.75 -3.66
C VAL A 43 -6.03 -2.91 -3.68
N GLY A 44 -7.23 -2.70 -3.10
CA GLY A 44 -8.36 -3.63 -3.16
C GLY A 44 -8.41 -4.68 -2.06
N ILE A 45 -7.61 -4.52 -0.99
CA ILE A 45 -7.52 -5.44 0.15
C ILE A 45 -8.19 -4.79 1.37
N PRO A 46 -8.96 -5.51 2.19
CA PRO A 46 -9.48 -4.96 3.44
C PRO A 46 -8.35 -4.61 4.43
N GLU A 47 -8.71 -3.80 5.42
CA GLU A 47 -7.83 -3.40 6.53
C GLU A 47 -7.30 -4.60 7.33
N GLU A 48 -6.16 -4.43 8.00
CA GLU A 48 -5.55 -5.52 8.75
C GLU A 48 -6.43 -5.94 9.95
N PRO A 49 -6.64 -7.25 10.20
CA PRO A 49 -7.41 -7.70 11.36
C PRO A 49 -6.72 -7.34 12.68
N GLN A 50 -7.54 -6.96 13.67
CA GLN A 50 -7.08 -6.68 15.04
C GLN A 50 -6.97 -7.97 15.87
N PRO A 51 -5.98 -8.10 16.78
CA PRO A 51 -4.93 -7.12 17.08
C PRO A 51 -3.83 -7.10 16.00
N HIS A 52 -3.20 -5.95 15.79
CA HIS A 52 -2.10 -5.81 14.84
C HIS A 52 -0.92 -6.74 15.17
N ILE A 53 -0.45 -7.46 14.14
CA ILE A 53 0.70 -8.37 14.24
C ILE A 53 1.76 -7.87 13.26
N ALA A 54 2.98 -7.62 13.75
CA ALA A 54 4.06 -7.06 12.94
C ALA A 54 4.36 -7.85 11.66
N LEU A 55 4.19 -9.18 11.69
CA LEU A 55 4.36 -10.04 10.52
C LEU A 55 3.30 -9.75 9.45
N ASN A 56 2.04 -9.57 9.83
CA ASN A 56 0.95 -9.24 8.90
C ASN A 56 1.20 -7.88 8.24
N GLY A 57 1.68 -6.90 9.02
CA GLY A 57 2.04 -5.59 8.48
C GLY A 57 3.14 -5.69 7.42
N ALA A 58 4.18 -6.50 7.67
CA ALA A 58 5.25 -6.71 6.70
C ALA A 58 4.77 -7.40 5.40
N LEU A 59 3.89 -8.40 5.52
CA LEU A 59 3.27 -9.08 4.37
C LEU A 59 2.39 -8.13 3.56
N SER A 60 1.56 -7.34 4.26
CA SER A 60 0.71 -6.29 3.68
C SER A 60 1.52 -5.25 2.89
N HIS A 61 2.64 -4.77 3.43
CA HIS A 61 3.54 -3.87 2.70
C HIS A 61 4.12 -4.51 1.44
N GLY A 62 4.51 -5.78 1.50
CA GLY A 62 5.01 -6.53 0.34
C GLY A 62 3.97 -6.64 -0.78
N GLU A 63 2.74 -7.01 -0.42
CA GLU A 63 1.62 -7.11 -1.35
C GLU A 63 1.28 -5.74 -1.99
N VAL A 64 1.18 -4.69 -1.16
CA VAL A 64 0.93 -3.31 -1.63
C VAL A 64 2.01 -2.89 -2.63
N ALA A 65 3.29 -3.11 -2.32
CA ALA A 65 4.38 -2.78 -3.23
C ALA A 65 4.28 -3.53 -4.56
N SER A 66 3.98 -4.82 -4.54
CA SER A 66 3.84 -5.63 -5.75
C SER A 66 2.71 -5.12 -6.65
N ARG A 67 1.54 -4.82 -6.07
CA ARG A 67 0.39 -4.29 -6.81
C ARG A 67 0.71 -2.93 -7.41
N LEU A 68 1.28 -2.00 -6.63
CA LEU A 68 1.58 -0.64 -7.08
C LEU A 68 2.67 -0.57 -8.17
N LEU A 69 3.67 -1.45 -8.12
CA LEU A 69 4.82 -1.40 -9.04
C LEU A 69 4.62 -2.26 -10.29
N TYR A 70 3.91 -3.38 -10.17
CA TYR A 70 3.89 -4.42 -11.21
C TYR A 70 2.49 -4.86 -11.62
N ASP A 71 1.43 -4.31 -11.01
CA ASP A 71 0.06 -4.74 -11.28
C ASP A 71 -0.15 -6.24 -11.02
N ARG A 72 0.53 -6.78 -9.99
CA ARG A 72 0.55 -8.22 -9.66
C ARG A 72 0.25 -8.48 -8.20
N LYS A 73 -0.56 -9.53 -7.95
CA LYS A 73 -0.73 -10.15 -6.64
C LYS A 73 0.54 -10.93 -6.27
N LEU A 74 0.97 -10.88 -5.01
CA LEU A 74 2.23 -11.50 -4.56
C LEU A 74 1.99 -12.70 -3.65
N LEU A 75 1.10 -12.56 -2.67
CA LEU A 75 0.92 -13.53 -1.60
C LEU A 75 -0.43 -14.28 -1.71
N PRO A 76 -0.47 -15.60 -1.46
CA PRO A 76 -1.70 -16.40 -1.57
C PRO A 76 -2.89 -15.89 -0.74
N GLU A 77 -2.64 -15.35 0.46
CA GLU A 77 -3.67 -14.83 1.36
C GLU A 77 -4.46 -13.65 0.77
N PHE A 78 -3.87 -12.92 -0.18
CA PHE A 78 -4.48 -11.78 -0.84
C PHE A 78 -5.00 -12.10 -2.25
N GLU A 79 -4.87 -13.35 -2.69
CA GLU A 79 -5.16 -13.75 -4.07
C GLU A 79 -6.64 -13.57 -4.43
N GLN A 80 -7.53 -13.74 -3.46
CA GLN A 80 -8.97 -13.52 -3.63
C GLN A 80 -9.35 -12.06 -3.94
N TYR A 81 -8.49 -11.10 -3.60
CA TYR A 81 -8.77 -9.68 -3.77
C TYR A 81 -8.27 -9.18 -5.11
N ASN A 82 -9.16 -8.63 -5.93
CA ASN A 82 -8.81 -8.06 -7.23
C ASN A 82 -8.03 -6.75 -7.11
N ILE A 83 -7.26 -6.42 -8.14
CA ILE A 83 -6.55 -5.15 -8.23
C ILE A 83 -7.52 -4.13 -8.86
N PRO A 84 -7.91 -3.05 -8.15
CA PRO A 84 -9.07 -2.22 -8.54
C PRO A 84 -8.99 -1.54 -9.90
N TRP A 85 -7.79 -1.41 -10.49
CA TRP A 85 -7.58 -0.68 -11.73
C TRP A 85 -7.30 -1.56 -12.95
N LEU A 86 -7.30 -2.89 -12.79
CA LEU A 86 -6.99 -3.80 -13.89
C LEU A 86 -8.20 -4.33 -14.67
N GLY A 87 -9.43 -3.99 -14.26
CA GLY A 87 -10.65 -4.20 -15.06
C GLY A 87 -10.87 -5.64 -15.53
#